data_AF-K3XRK0-F1
#
_entry.id   AF-K3XRK0-F1
#
_cell.length_a   1.000
_cell.length_b   1.000
_cell.length_c   1.000
_cell.angle_alpha   90.00
_cell.angle_beta   90.00
_cell.angle_gamma   90.00
#
_symmetry.space_group_name_H-M   'P 1'
#
loop_
_entity.id
_entity.type
_entity.pdbx_description
1 polymer ?
#
loop_
_entity_poly.entity_id
_entity_poly.type
_entity_poly.pdbx_seq_one_letter_code
_entity_poly.pdbx_strand_id
1 'polypeptide(L)'
;MCWTTPQGWMLVMKSSPSPSSSSSAAAWLWNPRTGDKITLPDVEAGDDDDDDGIPMYCKCLLTHKDATHPGCFVVLFDYKEPNMWYCKVVVDGDGHRGGWRRYTYDIGDYEVPPASPTKDVISSVAAVQGELFFISSHEDMCAITFSSTSSTGDDDDDPEFQYFDVTMVDFPPGMCSGRTWLVESDDQLFLVCVCFVGFDADNVVFDMHTKSWSKGTNCISTF
;
A
#
# COMPACT_ATOMS: atom_id res chain seq x y z
N MET A 1 3.32 14.41 11.32
CA MET A 1 2.31 13.49 10.76
C MET A 1 2.54 12.11 11.32
N CYS A 2 1.50 11.28 11.44
CA CYS A 2 1.67 9.88 11.80
C CYS A 2 0.64 8.98 11.12
N TRP A 3 1.08 7.79 10.72
CA TRP A 3 0.24 6.76 10.12
C TRP A 3 0.46 5.43 10.81
N THR A 4 -0.58 4.59 10.83
CA THR A 4 -0.51 3.24 11.40
C THR A 4 -0.38 2.23 10.26
N THR A 5 0.34 1.14 10.52
CA THR A 5 0.43 0.01 9.60
C THR A 5 -0.37 -1.18 10.14
N PRO A 6 -0.92 -2.06 9.28
CA PRO A 6 -1.59 -3.29 9.70
C PRO A 6 -0.70 -4.18 10.59
N GLN A 7 0.62 -4.11 10.39
CA GLN A 7 1.62 -4.86 11.17
C GLN A 7 1.82 -4.31 12.59
N GLY A 8 1.12 -3.24 12.97
CA GLY A 8 1.18 -2.67 14.33
C GLY A 8 2.31 -1.67 14.55
N TRP A 9 2.95 -1.18 13.49
CA TRP A 9 3.92 -0.10 13.56
C TRP A 9 3.26 1.25 13.30
N MET A 10 3.89 2.32 13.76
CA MET A 10 3.50 3.70 13.48
C MET A 10 4.64 4.41 12.75
N LEU A 11 4.36 4.91 11.55
CA LEU A 11 5.24 5.87 10.88
C LEU A 11 5.01 7.24 11.49
N VAL A 12 6.08 7.90 11.92
CA VAL A 12 6.03 9.25 12.47
C VAL A 12 7.00 10.13 11.69
N MET A 13 6.48 11.26 11.20
CA MET A 13 7.26 12.30 10.53
C MET A 13 7.14 13.63 11.27
N LYS A 14 8.26 14.29 11.51
CA LYS A 14 8.32 15.66 12.05
C LYS A 14 8.78 16.62 10.98
N SER A 15 7.91 17.55 10.60
CA SER A 15 8.29 18.70 9.78
C SER A 15 9.22 19.63 10.59
N SER A 16 10.28 20.11 9.97
CA SER A 16 11.20 21.09 10.57
C SER A 16 10.61 22.50 10.46
N PRO A 17 10.54 23.28 11.56
CA PRO A 17 9.88 24.59 11.57
C PRO A 17 10.70 25.75 10.96
N SER A 18 11.82 25.48 10.26
CA SER A 18 12.74 26.55 9.81
C SER A 18 12.63 26.82 8.30
N PRO A 19 12.10 27.99 7.88
CA PRO A 19 11.90 28.34 6.47
C PRO A 19 13.15 28.90 5.75
N SER A 20 14.36 28.51 6.17
CA SER A 20 15.60 29.18 5.70
C SER A 20 16.74 28.25 5.27
N SER A 21 16.46 26.96 5.03
CA SER A 21 17.33 26.00 4.32
C SER A 21 16.47 24.78 3.98
N SER A 22 16.77 24.06 2.89
CA SER A 22 16.13 22.79 2.48
C SER A 22 15.68 21.97 3.71
N SER A 23 14.38 22.02 4.02
CA SER A 23 13.86 21.58 5.31
C SER A 23 13.58 20.09 5.24
N SER A 24 14.52 19.26 5.72
CA SER A 24 14.29 17.83 5.83
C SER A 24 13.35 17.52 7.00
N ALA A 25 12.40 16.61 6.79
CA ALA A 25 11.50 16.13 7.84
C ALA A 25 12.00 14.78 8.37
N ALA A 26 12.31 14.74 9.66
CA ALA A 26 12.79 13.51 10.30
C ALA A 26 11.68 12.45 10.35
N ALA A 27 11.98 11.24 9.90
CA ALA A 27 11.04 10.12 9.83
C ALA A 27 11.52 8.89 10.62
N TRP A 28 10.61 8.17 11.26
CA TRP A 28 10.91 6.88 11.89
C TRP A 28 9.67 5.99 12.01
N LEU A 29 9.89 4.69 12.08
CA LEU A 29 8.92 3.72 12.55
C LEU A 29 9.02 3.57 14.07
N TRP A 30 7.87 3.47 14.73
CA TRP A 30 7.75 3.24 16.16
C TRP A 30 6.79 2.08 16.43
N ASN A 31 7.23 1.12 17.25
CA ASN A 31 6.38 0.04 17.73
C ASN A 31 5.83 0.43 19.11
N PRO A 32 4.53 0.76 19.25
CA PRO A 32 3.95 1.16 20.53
C PRO A 32 3.89 0.02 21.56
N ARG A 33 3.96 -1.24 21.14
CA ARG A 33 3.88 -2.40 22.05
C ARG A 33 5.23 -2.71 22.70
N THR A 34 6.32 -2.57 21.96
CA THR A 34 7.68 -2.89 22.43
C THR A 34 8.48 -1.65 22.81
N GLY A 35 8.13 -0.48 22.26
CA GLY A 35 8.91 0.74 22.36
C GLY A 35 10.01 0.87 21.30
N ASP A 36 10.17 -0.12 20.42
CA ASP A 36 11.22 -0.12 19.40
C ASP A 36 11.07 1.02 18.41
N LYS A 37 12.20 1.52 17.92
CA LYS A 37 12.26 2.63 16.98
C LYS A 37 13.27 2.34 15.88
N ILE A 38 12.84 2.49 14.63
CA ILE A 38 13.69 2.39 13.44
C ILE A 38 13.71 3.74 12.76
N THR A 39 14.88 4.40 12.76
CA THR A 39 15.06 5.65 12.02
C THR A 39 14.94 5.37 10.53
N LEU A 40 14.23 6.21 9.78
CA LEU A 40 14.10 6.15 8.32
C LEU A 40 14.93 7.28 7.65
N PRO A 41 15.10 7.29 6.32
CA PRO A 41 15.62 8.47 5.64
C PRO A 41 14.76 9.69 5.95
N ASP A 42 15.36 10.88 6.01
CA ASP A 42 14.59 12.12 6.11
C ASP A 42 13.81 12.34 4.80
N VAL A 43 12.63 12.92 4.91
CA VAL A 43 11.84 13.32 3.75
C VAL A 43 12.33 14.71 3.36
N GLU A 44 12.91 14.85 2.16
CA GLU A 44 13.25 16.15 1.61
C GLU A 44 11.94 16.88 1.28
N ALA A 45 11.82 18.14 1.70
CA ALA A 45 10.81 19.04 1.17
C ALA A 45 11.35 19.54 -0.17
N GLY A 46 10.61 19.37 -1.27
CA GLY A 46 11.09 19.88 -2.54
C GLY A 46 11.23 21.39 -2.52
N ASP A 47 12.16 21.85 -3.35
CA ASP A 47 12.56 23.25 -3.44
C ASP A 47 11.57 24.10 -4.28
N ASP A 48 10.54 23.48 -4.87
CA ASP A 48 9.55 24.11 -5.75
C ASP A 48 8.18 24.26 -5.06
N ASP A 49 7.44 25.34 -5.37
CA ASP A 49 6.08 25.64 -4.88
C ASP A 49 5.04 24.54 -5.21
N ASP A 50 5.38 23.57 -6.07
CA ASP A 50 4.56 22.43 -6.49
C ASP A 50 4.99 21.09 -5.87
N ASP A 51 6.08 21.02 -5.08
CA ASP A 51 6.43 19.81 -4.33
C ASP A 51 5.79 19.82 -2.94
N ASP A 52 4.47 19.66 -2.97
CA ASP A 52 3.71 19.29 -1.79
C ASP A 52 4.27 17.94 -1.30
N GLY A 53 5.15 17.98 -0.29
CA GLY A 53 5.67 16.78 0.35
C GLY A 53 4.56 15.83 0.79
N ILE A 54 4.93 14.66 1.33
CA ILE A 54 3.99 13.55 1.60
C ILE A 54 2.64 14.03 2.21
N PRO A 55 1.50 13.80 1.51
CA PRO A 55 0.18 14.24 1.94
C PRO A 55 -0.25 13.66 3.29
N MET A 56 -1.14 14.37 3.98
CA MET A 56 -1.68 13.91 5.28
C MET A 56 -2.54 12.65 5.16
N TYR A 57 -3.29 12.53 4.06
CA TYR A 57 -4.29 11.48 3.87
C TYR A 57 -3.69 10.33 3.06
N CYS A 58 -2.84 9.54 3.71
CA CYS A 58 -2.24 8.35 3.11
C CYS A 58 -2.62 7.06 3.86
N LYS A 59 -2.61 5.94 3.14
CA LYS A 59 -2.54 4.60 3.72
C LYS A 59 -1.09 4.17 3.88
N CYS A 60 -0.70 3.68 5.06
CA CYS A 60 0.67 3.27 5.34
C CYS A 60 0.77 1.75 5.50
N LEU A 61 1.74 1.13 4.82
CA LEU A 61 1.99 -0.30 4.83
C LEU A 61 3.48 -0.59 5.02
N LEU A 62 3.77 -1.72 5.66
CA LEU A 62 5.06 -2.40 5.51
C LEU A 62 4.91 -3.56 4.55
N THR A 63 5.84 -3.74 3.61
CA THR A 63 5.80 -4.87 2.67
C THR A 63 6.04 -6.20 3.37
N HIS A 64 6.82 -6.21 4.45
CA HIS A 64 7.02 -7.36 5.32
C HIS A 64 6.38 -7.16 6.70
N LYS A 65 5.95 -8.27 7.31
CA LYS A 65 5.46 -8.32 8.69
C LYS A 65 6.52 -7.87 9.71
N ASP A 66 7.76 -8.28 9.47
CA ASP A 66 8.93 -7.82 10.23
C ASP A 66 9.51 -6.56 9.58
N ALA A 67 9.42 -5.43 10.29
CA ALA A 67 9.98 -4.15 9.85
C ALA A 67 11.51 -4.18 9.72
N THR A 68 12.19 -5.11 10.41
CA THR A 68 13.65 -5.24 10.37
C THR A 68 14.14 -6.13 9.23
N HIS A 69 13.24 -6.74 8.46
CA HIS A 69 13.60 -7.55 7.32
C HIS A 69 14.37 -6.70 6.28
N PRO A 70 15.49 -7.20 5.72
CA PRO A 70 16.33 -6.43 4.80
C PRO A 70 15.59 -6.02 3.52
N GLY A 71 14.60 -6.77 3.08
CA GLY A 71 13.72 -6.41 1.95
C GLY A 71 12.50 -5.57 2.33
N CYS A 72 12.38 -5.08 3.56
CA CYS A 72 11.20 -4.34 4.00
C CYS A 72 11.18 -2.91 3.49
N PHE A 73 10.06 -2.52 2.89
CA PHE A 73 9.75 -1.16 2.49
C PHE A 73 8.59 -0.61 3.30
N VAL A 74 8.65 0.68 3.61
CA VAL A 74 7.49 1.47 4.02
C VAL A 74 6.90 2.06 2.76
N VAL A 75 5.58 1.95 2.59
CA VAL A 75 4.86 2.48 1.43
C VAL A 75 3.65 3.28 1.91
N LEU A 76 3.47 4.46 1.32
CA LEU A 76 2.37 5.38 1.55
C LEU A 76 1.59 5.58 0.25
N PHE A 77 0.30 5.25 0.24
CA PHE A 77 -0.61 5.52 -0.88
C PHE A 77 -1.43 6.76 -0.58
N ASP A 78 -1.46 7.74 -1.46
CA ASP A 78 -2.44 8.84 -1.39
C ASP A 78 -3.86 8.30 -1.65
N TYR A 79 -4.83 8.78 -0.88
CA TYR A 79 -6.25 8.50 -1.09
C TYR A 79 -6.89 9.39 -2.16
N LYS A 80 -6.23 10.44 -2.62
CA LYS A 80 -6.78 11.43 -3.55
C LYS A 80 -6.17 11.38 -4.94
N GLU A 81 -4.88 11.10 -5.02
CA GLU A 81 -4.13 11.08 -6.26
C GLU A 81 -3.46 9.73 -6.46
N PRO A 82 -3.15 9.33 -7.70
CA PRO A 82 -2.51 8.06 -7.97
C PRO A 82 -0.99 8.13 -7.70
N ASN A 83 -0.64 8.60 -6.50
CA ASN A 83 0.71 8.80 -6.02
C ASN A 83 1.01 7.85 -4.86
N MET A 84 2.23 7.33 -4.84
CA MET A 84 2.76 6.64 -3.67
C MET A 84 4.18 7.07 -3.34
N TRP A 85 4.51 7.01 -2.05
CA TRP A 85 5.85 7.25 -1.54
C TRP A 85 6.38 6.02 -0.86
N TYR A 86 7.63 5.68 -1.10
CA TYR A 86 8.23 4.50 -0.49
C TYR A 86 9.71 4.70 -0.16
N CYS A 87 10.17 4.00 0.86
CA CYS A 87 11.59 3.89 1.19
C CYS A 87 11.89 2.53 1.81
N LYS A 88 13.15 2.10 1.69
CA LYS A 88 13.64 0.88 2.32
C LYS A 88 13.86 1.11 3.82
N VAL A 89 13.39 0.19 4.67
CA VAL A 89 13.45 0.34 6.13
C VAL A 89 14.85 0.09 6.67
N VAL A 90 15.46 -1.02 6.23
CA VAL A 90 16.81 -1.43 6.63
C VAL A 90 17.71 -1.40 5.40
N VAL A 91 18.90 -0.83 5.56
CA VAL A 91 19.90 -0.74 4.49
C VAL A 91 20.89 -1.88 4.65
N ASP A 92 21.09 -2.64 3.59
CA ASP A 92 22.19 -3.60 3.49
C ASP A 92 23.51 -2.83 3.28
N GLY A 93 24.63 -3.36 3.78
CA GLY A 93 25.92 -2.67 3.94
C GLY A 93 26.35 -1.64 2.87
N ASP A 94 27.12 -0.66 3.37
CA ASP A 94 27.59 0.59 2.73
C ASP A 94 26.64 1.80 2.77
N GLY A 95 26.04 2.03 3.93
CA GLY A 95 25.83 3.36 4.53
C GLY A 95 24.86 4.34 3.86
N HIS A 96 24.48 4.15 2.60
CA HIS A 96 23.60 5.03 1.86
C HIS A 96 22.18 4.53 1.97
N ARG A 97 21.43 5.15 2.89
CA ARG A 97 19.98 5.05 2.94
C ARG A 97 19.42 5.59 1.63
N GLY A 98 18.89 4.71 0.77
CA GLY A 98 18.04 5.13 -0.34
C GLY A 98 16.93 6.01 0.20
N GLY A 99 16.84 7.24 -0.31
CA GLY A 99 15.89 8.24 0.15
C GLY A 99 14.44 7.83 -0.09
N TRP A 100 13.51 8.69 0.35
CA TRP A 100 12.12 8.56 -0.05
C TRP A 100 11.98 8.77 -1.56
N ARG A 101 11.23 7.90 -2.21
CA ARG A 101 10.89 8.00 -3.63
C ARG A 101 9.40 8.23 -3.78
N ARG A 102 9.01 9.04 -4.77
CA ARG A 102 7.64 9.22 -5.21
C ARG A 102 7.45 8.48 -6.54
N TYR A 103 6.36 7.74 -6.67
CA TYR A 103 5.95 7.11 -7.92
C TYR A 103 4.49 7.41 -8.19
N THR A 104 4.21 7.93 -9.39
CA THR A 104 2.86 8.17 -9.88
C THR A 104 2.45 6.99 -10.75
N TYR A 105 1.42 6.26 -10.34
CA TYR A 105 0.90 5.10 -11.08
C TYR A 105 -0.27 5.51 -11.97
N ASP A 106 -0.61 4.66 -12.94
CA ASP A 106 -1.83 4.79 -13.75
C ASP A 106 -2.54 3.44 -13.77
N ILE A 107 -3.66 3.35 -13.05
CA ILE A 107 -4.51 2.16 -13.01
C ILE A 107 -5.84 2.38 -13.73
N GLY A 108 -5.92 3.44 -14.55
CA GLY A 108 -7.10 3.83 -15.29
C GLY A 108 -7.90 4.96 -14.64
N ASP A 109 -9.03 5.26 -15.27
CA ASP A 109 -9.91 6.38 -14.92
C ASP A 109 -11.33 5.86 -14.71
N TYR A 110 -12.08 6.52 -13.83
CA TYR A 110 -13.52 6.32 -13.72
C TYR A 110 -14.29 7.60 -14.05
N GLU A 111 -15.44 7.44 -14.68
CA GLU A 111 -16.33 8.54 -15.03
C GLU A 111 -17.52 8.58 -14.08
N VAL A 112 -17.74 9.72 -13.43
CA VAL A 112 -19.00 10.02 -12.73
C VAL A 112 -19.68 11.16 -13.48
N PRO A 113 -20.70 10.88 -14.32
CA PRO A 113 -21.41 11.93 -15.03
C PRO A 113 -22.00 12.95 -14.06
N PRO A 114 -21.90 14.28 -14.34
CA PRO A 114 -21.44 14.93 -15.57
C PRO A 114 -19.96 15.39 -15.55
N ALA A 115 -19.11 14.86 -14.67
CA ALA A 115 -17.74 15.33 -14.48
C ALA A 115 -16.74 14.77 -15.51
N SER A 116 -15.56 15.37 -15.58
CA SER A 116 -14.41 14.81 -16.30
C SER A 116 -13.94 13.48 -15.68
N PRO A 117 -13.32 12.58 -16.46
CA PRO A 117 -12.72 11.36 -15.94
C PRO A 117 -11.80 11.66 -14.75
N THR A 118 -11.96 10.91 -13.67
CA THR A 118 -11.13 11.03 -12.47
C THR A 118 -10.18 9.85 -12.42
N LYS A 119 -8.91 10.09 -12.10
CA LYS A 119 -7.91 9.02 -11.94
C LYS A 119 -8.32 8.07 -10.82
N ASP A 120 -8.21 6.78 -11.08
CA ASP A 120 -8.47 5.77 -10.07
C ASP A 120 -7.28 5.65 -9.09
N VAL A 121 -7.58 5.31 -7.84
CA VAL A 121 -6.62 5.29 -6.74
C VAL A 121 -6.68 3.97 -5.99
N ILE A 122 -5.52 3.48 -5.56
CA ILE A 122 -5.42 2.20 -4.84
C ILE A 122 -6.02 2.37 -3.44
N SER A 123 -7.26 1.90 -3.26
CA SER A 123 -8.01 2.03 -2.00
C SER A 123 -7.92 0.79 -1.10
N SER A 124 -7.98 -0.41 -1.69
CA SER A 124 -7.85 -1.70 -1.00
C SER A 124 -6.55 -2.39 -1.39
N VAL A 125 -5.63 -2.47 -0.42
CA VAL A 125 -4.30 -3.03 -0.60
C VAL A 125 -3.86 -3.76 0.65
N ALA A 126 -3.22 -4.91 0.48
CA ALA A 126 -2.62 -5.71 1.54
C ALA A 126 -1.16 -6.03 1.19
N ALA A 127 -0.32 -6.19 2.22
CA ALA A 127 1.08 -6.53 2.06
C ALA A 127 1.31 -7.98 2.46
N VAL A 128 1.93 -8.79 1.59
CA VAL A 128 2.24 -10.20 1.87
C VAL A 128 3.66 -10.47 1.41
N GLN A 129 4.51 -10.86 2.36
CA GLN A 129 5.88 -11.35 2.12
C GLN A 129 6.76 -10.49 1.19
N GLY A 130 6.62 -9.16 1.21
CA GLY A 130 7.43 -8.26 0.39
C GLY A 130 6.71 -7.70 -0.83
N GLU A 131 5.54 -8.25 -1.17
CA GLU A 131 4.70 -7.78 -2.28
C GLU A 131 3.46 -7.05 -1.75
N LEU A 132 2.94 -6.09 -2.51
CA LEU A 132 1.66 -5.44 -2.22
C LEU A 132 0.61 -5.89 -3.23
N PHE A 133 -0.56 -6.27 -2.76
CA PHE A 133 -1.66 -6.74 -3.60
C PHE A 133 -2.83 -5.78 -3.52
N PHE A 134 -3.39 -5.40 -4.67
CA PHE A 134 -4.62 -4.65 -4.76
C PHE A 134 -5.58 -5.23 -5.80
N ILE A 135 -6.86 -4.89 -5.67
CA ILE A 135 -7.90 -5.24 -6.64
C ILE A 135 -7.94 -4.12 -7.67
N SER A 136 -7.57 -4.40 -8.92
CA SER A 136 -7.57 -3.40 -10.00
C SER A 136 -8.90 -3.34 -10.75
N SER A 137 -9.60 -4.47 -10.87
CA SER A 137 -10.90 -4.55 -11.53
C SER A 137 -11.78 -5.65 -10.90
N HIS A 138 -12.98 -5.85 -11.43
CA HIS A 138 -13.83 -6.98 -11.06
C HIS A 138 -13.27 -8.35 -11.48
N GLU A 139 -12.28 -8.38 -12.38
CA GLU A 139 -11.70 -9.61 -12.92
C GLU A 139 -10.19 -9.71 -12.69
N ASP A 140 -9.55 -8.64 -12.21
CA ASP A 140 -8.09 -8.54 -12.12
C ASP A 140 -7.62 -8.13 -10.74
N MET A 141 -6.48 -8.70 -10.35
CA MET A 141 -5.67 -8.21 -9.25
C MET A 141 -4.29 -7.83 -9.76
N CYS A 142 -3.61 -6.99 -8.99
CA CYS A 142 -2.25 -6.58 -9.27
C CYS A 142 -1.35 -6.77 -8.05
N ALA A 143 -0.15 -7.30 -8.30
CA ALA A 143 0.94 -7.36 -7.34
C ALA A 143 1.97 -6.28 -7.67
N ILE A 144 2.39 -5.53 -6.66
CA ILE A 144 3.46 -4.54 -6.75
C ILE A 144 4.69 -5.12 -6.06
N THR A 145 5.81 -5.16 -6.76
CA THR A 145 7.10 -5.59 -6.22
C THR A 145 8.13 -4.47 -6.28
N PHE A 146 9.02 -4.42 -5.28
CA PHE A 146 10.07 -3.41 -5.18
C PHE A 146 11.42 -4.08 -5.39
N SER A 147 12.19 -3.63 -6.38
CA SER A 147 13.56 -4.10 -6.58
C SER A 147 14.48 -3.57 -5.47
N SER A 148 15.40 -4.42 -5.02
CA SER A 148 16.40 -4.09 -3.99
C SER A 148 17.83 -3.99 -4.55
N THR A 149 18.01 -4.11 -5.87
CA THR A 149 19.33 -4.25 -6.50
C THR A 149 19.84 -2.92 -7.03
N SER A 150 20.51 -2.17 -6.16
CA SER A 150 21.44 -1.11 -6.59
C SER A 150 22.71 -1.75 -7.17
N SER A 151 22.65 -2.22 -8.42
CA SER A 151 23.84 -2.78 -9.07
C SER A 151 23.97 -2.40 -10.54
N THR A 152 23.73 -1.13 -10.85
CA THR A 152 24.45 -0.30 -11.83
C THR A 152 23.71 1.02 -11.88
N GLY A 153 24.42 2.14 -11.83
CA GLY A 153 23.79 3.46 -11.99
C GLY A 153 23.00 3.52 -13.30
N ASP A 154 21.90 4.25 -13.25
CA ASP A 154 20.89 4.53 -14.29
C ASP A 154 19.67 3.57 -14.33
N ASP A 155 18.58 4.08 -13.74
CA ASP A 155 17.19 4.03 -14.25
C ASP A 155 16.25 2.82 -14.07
N ASP A 156 16.43 1.89 -13.12
CA ASP A 156 15.48 0.74 -13.00
C ASP A 156 15.16 0.28 -11.56
N ASP A 157 14.92 1.21 -10.64
CA ASP A 157 14.39 0.89 -9.30
C ASP A 157 12.91 1.25 -9.10
N ASP A 158 12.16 1.39 -10.20
CA ASP A 158 10.74 1.65 -10.13
C ASP A 158 9.96 0.41 -9.66
N PRO A 159 8.83 0.60 -8.95
CA PRO A 159 7.94 -0.47 -8.56
C PRO A 159 7.38 -1.19 -9.80
N GLU A 160 7.46 -2.51 -9.82
CA GLU A 160 6.91 -3.33 -10.91
C GLU A 160 5.47 -3.72 -10.60
N PHE A 161 4.56 -3.50 -11.55
CA PHE A 161 3.14 -3.85 -11.46
C PHE A 161 2.85 -5.09 -12.30
N GLN A 162 2.44 -6.17 -11.65
CA GLN A 162 2.10 -7.45 -12.28
C GLN A 162 0.60 -7.74 -12.13
N TYR A 163 -0.14 -7.62 -13.23
CA TYR A 163 -1.57 -7.94 -13.30
C TYR A 163 -1.80 -9.43 -13.57
N PHE A 164 -2.86 -9.98 -12.99
CA PHE A 164 -3.28 -11.35 -13.24
C PHE A 164 -4.79 -11.54 -13.01
N ASP A 165 -5.37 -12.43 -13.81
CA ASP A 165 -6.80 -12.73 -13.77
C ASP A 165 -7.19 -13.45 -12.48
N VAL A 166 -8.31 -13.00 -11.92
CA VAL A 166 -8.88 -13.42 -10.66
C VAL A 166 -10.37 -13.65 -10.83
N THR A 167 -10.81 -14.88 -10.59
CA THR A 167 -12.24 -15.18 -10.48
C THR A 167 -12.77 -14.63 -9.16
N MET A 168 -13.21 -13.36 -9.14
CA MET A 168 -13.84 -12.77 -7.96
C MET A 168 -15.04 -13.61 -7.50
N VAL A 169 -15.33 -13.57 -6.20
CA VAL A 169 -16.33 -14.48 -5.63
C VAL A 169 -17.73 -13.93 -5.87
N ASP A 170 -18.61 -14.79 -6.38
CA ASP A 170 -20.02 -14.46 -6.56
C ASP A 170 -20.67 -14.17 -5.20
N PHE A 171 -21.58 -13.20 -5.17
CA PHE A 171 -22.38 -12.96 -3.98
C PHE A 171 -23.23 -14.19 -3.64
N PRO A 172 -23.34 -14.54 -2.34
CA PRO A 172 -24.23 -15.62 -1.92
C PRO A 172 -25.68 -15.39 -2.38
N PRO A 173 -26.48 -16.47 -2.58
CA PRO A 173 -27.86 -16.34 -3.02
C PRO A 173 -28.69 -15.40 -2.12
N GLY A 174 -29.35 -14.41 -2.73
CA GLY A 174 -30.16 -13.41 -2.02
C GLY A 174 -29.41 -12.13 -1.63
N MET A 175 -28.11 -12.04 -1.93
CA MET A 175 -27.30 -10.84 -1.76
C MET A 175 -27.06 -10.18 -3.12
N CYS A 176 -27.10 -8.85 -3.15
CA CYS A 176 -26.92 -8.06 -4.37
C CYS A 176 -25.87 -6.96 -4.24
N SER A 177 -25.27 -6.83 -3.06
CA SER A 177 -24.24 -5.83 -2.78
C SER A 177 -23.32 -6.30 -1.67
N GLY A 178 -22.09 -5.81 -1.70
CA GLY A 178 -21.11 -6.07 -0.67
C GLY A 178 -19.90 -5.16 -0.84
N ARG A 179 -18.95 -5.27 0.07
CA ARG A 179 -17.65 -4.63 -0.03
C ARG A 179 -16.58 -5.68 0.14
N THR A 180 -15.50 -5.53 -0.62
CA THR A 180 -14.39 -6.48 -0.63
C THR A 180 -13.15 -5.83 -0.06
N TRP A 181 -12.41 -6.58 0.75
CA TRP A 181 -11.11 -6.18 1.30
C TRP A 181 -10.07 -7.25 1.06
N LEU A 182 -8.84 -6.79 0.86
CA LEU A 182 -7.66 -7.66 0.93
C LEU A 182 -7.10 -7.60 2.35
N VAL A 183 -6.82 -8.77 2.90
CA VAL A 183 -6.30 -8.93 4.27
C VAL A 183 -5.15 -9.92 4.23
N GLU A 184 -4.02 -9.55 4.83
CA GLU A 184 -2.95 -10.53 5.12
C GLU A 184 -3.25 -11.21 6.47
N SER A 185 -3.09 -12.53 6.51
CA SER A 185 -3.09 -13.30 7.75
C SER A 185 -2.15 -14.50 7.61
N ASP A 186 -1.31 -14.72 8.61
CA ASP A 186 -0.38 -15.87 8.62
C ASP A 186 0.41 -16.05 7.31
N ASP A 187 0.91 -14.92 6.77
CA ASP A 187 1.69 -14.86 5.53
C ASP A 187 0.91 -15.33 4.28
N GLN A 188 -0.42 -15.34 4.35
CA GLN A 188 -1.34 -15.62 3.25
C GLN A 188 -2.24 -14.41 2.96
N LEU A 189 -2.65 -14.27 1.70
CA LEU A 189 -3.58 -13.24 1.25
C LEU A 189 -5.03 -13.76 1.29
N PHE A 190 -5.94 -12.98 1.85
CA PHE A 190 -7.36 -13.29 1.93
C PHE A 190 -8.18 -12.22 1.23
N LEU A 191 -9.25 -12.67 0.57
CA LEU A 191 -10.27 -11.80 -0.01
C LEU A 191 -11.52 -11.90 0.86
N VAL A 192 -11.76 -10.88 1.66
CA VAL A 192 -12.91 -10.83 2.58
C VAL A 192 -14.05 -10.08 1.90
N CYS A 193 -15.22 -10.69 1.81
CA CYS A 193 -16.42 -10.06 1.23
C CYS A 193 -17.48 -9.89 2.34
N VAL A 194 -17.80 -8.65 2.69
CA VAL A 194 -18.94 -8.37 3.56
C VAL A 194 -20.13 -8.04 2.68
N CYS A 195 -21.16 -8.88 2.73
CA CYS A 195 -22.33 -8.76 1.91
C CYS A 195 -23.49 -8.15 2.70
N PHE A 196 -24.29 -7.30 2.04
CA PHE A 196 -25.43 -6.62 2.65
C PHE A 196 -26.73 -7.26 2.18
N VAL A 197 -27.64 -7.51 3.13
CA VAL A 197 -28.99 -7.99 2.82
C VAL A 197 -29.85 -6.79 2.42
N GLY A 198 -30.33 -6.75 1.18
CA GLY A 198 -31.30 -5.75 0.73
C GLY A 198 -30.85 -4.29 0.83
N PHE A 199 -29.53 -4.02 0.72
CA PHE A 199 -28.89 -2.70 0.94
C PHE A 199 -28.99 -2.15 2.37
N ASP A 200 -29.35 -2.99 3.34
CA ASP A 200 -29.36 -2.61 4.75
C ASP A 200 -27.96 -2.78 5.35
N ALA A 201 -27.31 -1.66 5.68
CA ALA A 201 -25.97 -1.65 6.27
C ALA A 201 -25.95 -2.22 7.71
N ASP A 202 -27.11 -2.30 8.37
CA ASP A 202 -27.24 -2.87 9.71
C ASP A 202 -27.51 -4.39 9.68
N ASN A 203 -27.76 -4.96 8.49
CA ASN A 203 -28.01 -6.39 8.29
C ASN A 203 -26.95 -7.01 7.38
N VAL A 204 -25.80 -7.35 7.97
CA VAL A 204 -24.62 -7.88 7.28
C VAL A 204 -24.49 -9.39 7.45
N VAL A 205 -24.07 -10.06 6.38
CA VAL A 205 -23.55 -11.42 6.43
C VAL A 205 -22.08 -11.39 6.02
N PHE A 206 -21.25 -12.06 6.80
CA PHE A 206 -19.83 -12.19 6.53
C PHE A 206 -19.59 -13.45 5.71
N ASP A 207 -18.96 -13.30 4.54
CA ASP A 207 -18.41 -14.42 3.80
C ASP A 207 -16.91 -14.23 3.65
N MET A 208 -16.14 -15.25 4.00
CA MET A 208 -14.67 -15.17 4.01
C MET A 208 -14.12 -16.20 3.05
N HIS A 209 -13.57 -15.72 1.95
CA HIS A 209 -12.93 -16.59 0.99
C HIS A 209 -11.43 -16.57 1.21
N THR A 210 -10.89 -17.76 1.38
CA THR A 210 -9.46 -17.98 1.42
C THR A 210 -9.01 -18.26 0.00
N LYS A 211 -8.05 -17.49 -0.50
CA LYS A 211 -7.49 -17.70 -1.81
C LYS A 211 -5.98 -17.70 -1.70
N SER A 212 -5.36 -18.85 -1.93
CA SER A 212 -3.91 -18.88 -2.07
C SER A 212 -3.58 -18.36 -3.47
N TRP A 213 -3.06 -17.14 -3.51
CA TRP A 213 -2.54 -16.54 -4.73
C TRP A 213 -1.06 -16.86 -4.83
N SER A 214 -0.69 -17.67 -5.82
CA SER A 214 0.71 -17.86 -6.23
C SER A 214 0.81 -17.55 -7.71
N LYS A 215 1.91 -16.94 -8.16
CA LYS A 215 2.13 -16.62 -9.57
C LYS A 215 1.79 -17.83 -10.45
N GLY A 216 0.66 -17.75 -11.17
CA GLY A 216 0.20 -18.78 -12.11
C GLY A 216 -0.72 -19.88 -11.56
N THR A 217 -1.28 -19.80 -10.35
CA THR A 217 -2.31 -20.77 -9.92
C THR A 217 -3.32 -20.16 -8.94
N ASN A 218 -4.59 -20.17 -9.33
CA ASN A 218 -5.72 -19.73 -8.52
C ASN A 218 -6.33 -20.94 -7.81
N CYS A 219 -6.11 -21.07 -6.50
CA CYS A 219 -6.84 -22.06 -5.69
C CYS A 219 -7.79 -21.31 -4.75
N ILE A 220 -9.10 -21.54 -4.93
CA ILE A 220 -10.15 -20.99 -4.07
C ILE A 220 -10.57 -22.07 -3.08
N SER A 221 -10.49 -21.78 -1.79
CA SER A 221 -11.12 -22.56 -0.72
C SER A 221 -12.15 -21.70 0.00
N THR A 222 -13.40 -22.17 0.04
CA THR A 222 -14.49 -21.55 0.80
C THR A 222 -14.61 -22.30 2.13
N PHE A 223 -14.72 -21.57 3.25
CA PHE A 223 -14.91 -22.14 4.58
C PHE A 223 -16.27 -21.78 5.15
#